data_AF-A0A1I7E7G1-F1
#
_entry.id   AF-A0A1I7E7G1-F1
#
_cell.length_a   1.000
_cell.length_b   1.000
_cell.length_c   1.000
_cell.angle_alpha   90.00
_cell.angle_beta   90.00
_cell.angle_gamma   90.00
#
_symmetry.space_group_name_H-M   'P 1'
#
loop_
_entity.id
_entity.type
_entity.pdbx_description
1 polymer ?
#
loop_
_entity_poly.entity_id
_entity_poly.type
_entity_poly.pdbx_seq_one_letter_code
_entity_poly.pdbx_strand_id
1 'polypeptide(L)'
;MFSRLPIFLATAVTLAGIVPSYAESDYPTSALADYVYGCMKSNGETRDMLDRCSCSIDVIASVIPYDHYVTAETFKRMGLTTGEASGLFKESAVAKASLTELKRAQAEADIRCF
;
A
#
# COMPACT_ATOMS: atom_id res chain seq x y z
N MET A 1 -23.41 -8.89 69.83
CA MET A 1 -23.70 -9.42 68.48
C MET A 1 -23.27 -8.39 67.45
N PHE A 2 -22.00 -8.42 67.02
CA PHE A 2 -21.47 -7.59 65.93
C PHE A 2 -21.28 -8.49 64.71
N SER A 3 -22.14 -8.36 63.71
CA SER A 3 -22.04 -9.12 62.46
C SER A 3 -20.98 -8.47 61.57
N ARG A 4 -19.90 -9.20 61.29
CA ARG A 4 -18.82 -8.77 60.38
C ARG A 4 -19.25 -9.10 58.95
N LEU A 5 -19.56 -8.09 58.16
CA LEU A 5 -19.83 -8.23 56.73
C LEU A 5 -18.48 -8.24 55.97
N PRO A 6 -18.16 -9.28 55.17
CA PRO A 6 -16.92 -9.30 54.41
C PRO A 6 -17.04 -8.39 53.18
N ILE A 7 -16.13 -7.44 53.06
CA ILE A 7 -15.92 -6.61 51.87
C ILE A 7 -15.32 -7.53 50.79
N PHE A 8 -16.14 -8.01 49.86
CA PHE A 8 -15.67 -8.64 48.64
C PHE A 8 -15.22 -7.54 47.66
N LEU A 9 -13.91 -7.33 47.58
CA LEU A 9 -13.28 -6.45 46.62
C LEU A 9 -13.34 -7.10 45.24
N ALA A 10 -14.36 -6.79 44.44
CA ALA A 10 -14.47 -7.25 43.07
C ALA A 10 -13.48 -6.46 42.18
N THR A 11 -12.33 -7.05 41.90
CA THR A 11 -11.39 -6.56 40.87
C THR A 11 -12.00 -6.81 39.49
N ALA A 12 -12.55 -5.77 38.87
CA ALA A 12 -12.98 -5.81 37.47
C ALA A 12 -11.73 -5.85 36.57
N VAL A 13 -11.43 -7.03 36.02
CA VAL A 13 -10.41 -7.19 34.98
C VAL A 13 -11.02 -6.69 33.66
N THR A 14 -10.63 -5.49 33.24
CA THR A 14 -10.97 -4.98 31.91
C THR A 14 -10.13 -5.72 30.87
N LEU A 15 -10.72 -6.70 30.17
CA LEU A 15 -10.15 -7.21 28.92
C LEU A 15 -10.25 -6.09 27.87
N ALA A 16 -9.17 -5.34 27.68
CA ALA A 16 -9.01 -4.53 26.48
C ALA A 16 -8.86 -5.50 25.30
N GLY A 17 -9.90 -5.59 24.47
CA GLY A 17 -9.87 -6.40 23.26
C GLY A 17 -8.73 -5.94 22.36
N ILE A 18 -7.84 -6.86 22.03
CA ILE A 18 -6.84 -6.71 20.98
C ILE A 18 -7.63 -6.70 19.67
N VAL A 19 -8.05 -5.53 19.22
CA VAL A 19 -8.62 -5.41 17.87
C VAL A 19 -7.44 -5.63 16.92
N PRO A 20 -7.47 -6.62 16.02
CA PRO A 20 -6.47 -6.69 14.97
C PRO A 20 -6.56 -5.36 14.24
N SER A 21 -5.49 -4.56 14.30
CA SER A 21 -5.34 -3.44 13.39
C SER A 21 -5.28 -4.09 12.02
N TYR A 22 -6.36 -3.97 11.23
CA TYR A 22 -6.20 -4.05 9.79
C TYR A 22 -5.08 -3.07 9.49
N ALA A 23 -4.01 -3.52 8.84
CA ALA A 23 -2.96 -2.63 8.40
C ALA A 23 -3.67 -1.62 7.48
N GLU A 24 -3.94 -0.43 8.02
CA GLU A 24 -4.41 0.67 7.20
C GLU A 24 -3.33 0.83 6.15
N SER A 25 -3.67 0.63 4.88
CA SER A 25 -2.73 0.93 3.82
C SER A 25 -2.38 2.40 3.97
N ASP A 26 -1.09 2.73 4.10
CA ASP A 26 -0.62 4.11 4.16
C ASP A 26 -1.00 4.91 2.89
N TYR A 27 -1.60 4.25 1.90
CA TYR A 27 -2.01 4.82 0.64
C TYR A 27 -3.41 5.41 0.75
N PRO A 28 -3.63 6.66 0.32
CA PRO A 28 -4.96 7.22 0.19
C PRO A 28 -5.85 6.36 -0.71
N THR A 29 -7.14 6.25 -0.38
CA THR A 29 -8.10 5.47 -1.16
C THR A 29 -8.12 5.86 -2.64
N SER A 30 -7.94 7.14 -2.95
CA SER A 30 -7.84 7.61 -4.35
C SER A 30 -6.64 7.01 -5.08
N ALA A 31 -5.48 6.89 -4.43
CA ALA A 31 -4.29 6.31 -5.04
C ALA A 31 -4.47 4.80 -5.31
N LEU A 32 -5.09 4.09 -4.36
CA LEU A 32 -5.45 2.67 -4.55
C LEU A 32 -6.42 2.51 -5.72
N ALA A 33 -7.48 3.33 -5.76
CA ALA A 33 -8.49 3.29 -6.82
C ALA A 33 -7.90 3.61 -8.20
N ASP A 34 -7.05 4.64 -8.29
CA ASP A 34 -6.40 5.05 -9.54
C ASP A 34 -5.45 3.97 -10.06
N TYR A 35 -4.68 3.33 -9.17
CA TYR A 35 -3.82 2.21 -9.55
C TYR A 35 -4.64 1.05 -10.10
N VAL A 36 -5.68 0.62 -9.36
CA VAL A 36 -6.52 -0.52 -9.75
C VAL A 36 -7.21 -0.23 -11.08
N TYR A 37 -7.74 0.98 -11.25
CA TYR A 37 -8.31 1.43 -12.52
C TYR A 37 -7.29 1.33 -13.66
N GLY A 38 -6.09 1.88 -13.50
CA GLY A 38 -5.03 1.81 -14.52
C GLY A 38 -4.62 0.36 -14.85
N CYS A 39 -4.48 -0.49 -13.84
CA CYS A 39 -4.16 -1.90 -14.01
C CYS A 39 -5.22 -2.65 -14.82
N MET A 40 -6.51 -2.42 -14.53
CA MET A 40 -7.62 -3.01 -15.29
C MET A 40 -7.64 -2.52 -16.74
N LYS A 41 -7.36 -1.23 -16.99
CA LYS A 41 -7.25 -0.70 -18.36
C LYS A 41 -6.18 -1.41 -19.19
N SER A 42 -5.10 -1.87 -18.56
CA SER A 42 -3.99 -2.55 -19.25
C SER A 42 -4.16 -4.06 -19.39
N ASN A 43 -4.91 -4.71 -18.48
CA ASN A 43 -4.94 -6.17 -18.39
C ASN A 43 -6.34 -6.79 -18.60
N GLY A 44 -7.40 -5.97 -18.62
CA GLY A 44 -8.78 -6.41 -18.82
C GLY A 44 -9.72 -5.85 -17.75
N GLU A 45 -10.92 -5.45 -18.14
CA GLU A 45 -11.90 -4.79 -17.27
C GLU A 45 -12.96 -5.79 -16.75
N THR A 46 -12.51 -6.93 -16.25
CA THR A 46 -13.37 -7.98 -15.69
C THR A 46 -13.34 -7.98 -14.16
N ARG A 47 -14.28 -8.70 -13.53
CA ARG A 47 -14.30 -8.87 -12.07
C ARG A 47 -13.08 -9.63 -11.54
N ASP A 48 -12.62 -10.65 -12.27
CA ASP A 48 -11.38 -11.38 -11.93
C ASP A 48 -10.17 -10.45 -11.95
N MET A 49 -10.07 -9.59 -12.98
CA MET A 49 -8.98 -8.63 -13.09
C MET A 49 -9.03 -7.56 -12.00
N LEU A 50 -10.22 -7.14 -11.55
CA LEU A 50 -10.34 -6.28 -10.39
C LEU A 50 -9.70 -6.91 -9.16
N ASP A 51 -9.99 -8.18 -8.87
CA ASP A 51 -9.45 -8.89 -7.71
C ASP A 51 -7.91 -9.04 -7.81
N ARG A 52 -7.38 -9.35 -9.00
CA ARG A 52 -5.91 -9.43 -9.25
C ARG A 52 -5.21 -8.07 -9.15
N CYS A 53 -5.80 -7.03 -9.73
CA CYS A 53 -5.26 -5.67 -9.67
C CYS A 53 -5.30 -5.10 -8.24
N SER A 54 -6.34 -5.43 -7.46
CA SER A 54 -6.40 -5.11 -6.02
C SER A 54 -5.31 -5.85 -5.24
N CYS A 55 -5.14 -7.16 -5.46
CA CYS A 55 -4.04 -7.93 -4.86
C CYS A 55 -2.67 -7.29 -5.17
N SER A 56 -2.47 -6.86 -6.42
CA SER A 56 -1.20 -6.27 -6.86
C SER A 56 -0.82 -5.01 -6.08
N ILE A 57 -1.77 -4.08 -5.88
CA ILE A 57 -1.50 -2.86 -5.13
C ILE A 57 -1.30 -3.13 -3.64
N ASP A 58 -1.97 -4.13 -3.07
CA ASP A 58 -1.76 -4.54 -1.68
C ASP A 58 -0.35 -5.09 -1.46
N VAL A 59 0.17 -5.89 -2.41
CA VAL A 59 1.56 -6.36 -2.36
C VAL A 59 2.52 -5.18 -2.49
N ILE A 60 2.28 -4.25 -3.42
CA ILE A 60 3.14 -3.07 -3.60
C ILE A 60 3.18 -2.22 -2.33
N ALA A 61 2.01 -1.93 -1.73
CA ALA A 61 1.90 -1.12 -0.51
C ALA A 61 2.55 -1.81 0.69
N SER A 62 2.62 -3.14 0.72
CA SER A 62 3.35 -3.87 1.77
C SER A 62 4.87 -3.76 1.68
N VAL A 63 5.41 -3.38 0.51
CA VAL A 63 6.85 -3.31 0.24
C VAL A 63 7.35 -1.86 0.17
N ILE A 64 6.51 -0.93 -0.30
CA ILE A 64 6.90 0.44 -0.62
C ILE A 64 6.03 1.43 0.18
N PRO A 65 6.63 2.34 0.97
CA PRO A 65 5.91 3.44 1.60
C PRO A 65 5.30 4.39 0.55
N TYR A 66 4.16 5.00 0.87
CA TYR A 66 3.42 5.84 -0.09
C TYR A 66 4.26 6.97 -0.71
N ASP A 67 5.12 7.65 0.06
CA ASP A 67 5.98 8.72 -0.44
C ASP A 67 6.99 8.22 -1.50
N HIS A 68 7.50 7.00 -1.34
CA HIS A 68 8.40 6.38 -2.30
C HIS A 68 7.64 6.00 -3.58
N TYR A 69 6.41 5.52 -3.46
CA TYR A 69 5.54 5.24 -4.59
C TYR A 69 5.24 6.50 -5.40
N VAL A 70 4.83 7.59 -4.74
CA VAL A 70 4.59 8.89 -5.41
C VAL A 70 5.85 9.39 -6.11
N THR A 71 7.01 9.26 -5.45
CA THR A 71 8.31 9.63 -6.04
C THR A 71 8.58 8.83 -7.31
N ALA A 72 8.43 7.51 -7.27
CA ALA A 72 8.64 6.65 -8.42
C ALA A 72 7.63 6.92 -9.57
N GLU A 73 6.34 7.11 -9.26
CA GLU A 73 5.32 7.50 -10.24
C GLU A 73 5.65 8.84 -10.88
N THR A 74 6.11 9.82 -10.09
CA THR A 74 6.48 11.14 -10.59
C THR A 74 7.63 11.04 -11.59
N PHE A 75 8.71 10.33 -11.24
CA PHE A 75 9.82 10.10 -12.18
C PHE A 75 9.37 9.34 -13.42
N LYS A 76 8.50 8.34 -13.28
CA LYS A 76 7.93 7.61 -14.43
C LYS A 76 7.17 8.55 -15.36
N ARG A 77 6.26 9.37 -14.82
CA ARG A 77 5.45 10.33 -15.60
C ARG A 77 6.31 11.38 -16.27
N MET A 78 7.24 11.98 -15.53
CA MET A 78 8.16 12.99 -16.06
C MET A 78 9.10 12.44 -17.12
N GLY A 79 9.54 11.18 -16.99
CA GLY A 79 10.32 10.49 -18.02
C GLY A 79 9.56 10.25 -19.33
N LEU A 80 8.22 10.22 -19.31
CA LEU A 80 7.42 10.09 -20.53
C LEU A 80 7.21 11.41 -21.28
N THR A 81 7.60 12.55 -20.68
CA THR A 81 7.56 13.85 -21.37
C THR A 81 8.52 13.89 -22.56
N THR A 82 8.27 14.79 -23.51
CA THR A 82 9.11 14.96 -24.69
C THR A 82 10.21 16.00 -24.47
N GLY A 83 11.29 15.90 -25.24
CA GLY A 83 12.41 16.84 -25.21
C GLY A 83 13.53 16.47 -24.24
N GLU A 84 14.57 17.29 -24.23
CA GLU A 84 15.83 17.08 -23.48
C GLU A 84 15.59 17.01 -21.96
N ALA A 85 14.59 17.72 -21.46
CA ALA A 85 14.19 17.71 -20.05
C ALA A 85 13.81 16.30 -19.56
N SER A 86 13.25 15.45 -20.42
CA SER A 86 12.91 14.06 -20.06
C SER A 86 14.14 13.21 -19.73
N GLY A 87 15.29 13.52 -20.34
CA GLY A 87 16.57 12.85 -20.08
C GLY A 87 17.03 13.05 -18.64
N LEU A 88 16.81 14.24 -18.06
CA LEU A 88 17.17 14.53 -16.67
C LEU A 88 16.40 13.64 -15.68
N PHE A 89 15.10 13.40 -15.95
CA PHE A 89 14.26 12.55 -15.11
C PHE A 89 14.49 11.04 -15.32
N LYS A 90 15.08 10.63 -16.44
CA LYS A 90 15.46 9.22 -16.69
C LYS A 90 16.84 8.88 -16.12
N GLU A 91 17.78 9.82 -16.23
CA GLU A 91 19.19 9.51 -16.01
C GLU A 91 19.66 9.74 -14.57
N SER A 92 18.92 10.52 -13.78
CA SER A 92 19.29 10.79 -12.39
C SER A 92 19.36 9.52 -11.54
N ALA A 93 20.32 9.47 -10.61
CA ALA A 93 20.50 8.32 -9.72
C ALA A 93 19.27 8.08 -8.83
N VAL A 94 18.62 9.15 -8.37
CA VAL A 94 17.40 9.07 -7.56
C VAL A 94 16.25 8.46 -8.37
N ALA A 95 16.03 8.91 -9.61
CA ALA A 95 15.00 8.34 -10.47
C ALA A 95 15.23 6.84 -10.71
N LYS A 96 16.45 6.44 -11.03
CA LYS A 96 16.80 5.03 -11.24
C LYS A 96 16.57 4.20 -9.99
N ALA A 97 16.94 4.70 -8.81
CA ALA A 97 16.71 4.02 -7.54
C ALA A 97 15.22 3.82 -7.25
N SER A 98 14.42 4.90 -7.30
CA SER A 98 12.98 4.85 -7.05
C SER A 98 12.24 3.95 -8.05
N LEU A 99 12.60 4.02 -9.34
CA LEU A 99 12.02 3.14 -10.36
C LEU A 99 12.42 1.68 -10.18
N THR A 100 13.64 1.40 -9.72
CA THR A 100 14.11 0.03 -9.45
C THR A 100 13.39 -0.57 -8.26
N GLU A 101 13.19 0.20 -7.18
CA GLU A 101 12.41 -0.21 -6.03
C GLU A 101 10.96 -0.55 -6.43
N LEU A 102 10.30 0.35 -7.17
CA LEU A 102 8.95 0.12 -7.68
C LEU A 102 8.87 -1.11 -8.59
N LYS A 103 9.85 -1.29 -9.48
CA LYS A 103 9.91 -2.45 -10.38
C LYS A 103 10.08 -3.76 -9.60
N ARG A 104 10.84 -3.77 -8.50
CA ARG A 104 11.01 -4.94 -7.64
C ARG A 104 9.68 -5.34 -6.99
N ALA A 105 8.95 -4.36 -6.45
CA ALA A 105 7.64 -4.61 -5.85
C ALA A 105 6.61 -5.07 -6.88
N GLN A 106 6.63 -4.50 -8.09
CA GLN A 106 5.78 -4.95 -9.19
C GLN A 106 6.08 -6.39 -9.60
N ALA A 107 7.35 -6.77 -9.74
CA ALA A 107 7.72 -8.15 -10.06
C ALA A 107 7.25 -9.15 -8.99
N GLU A 108 7.27 -8.74 -7.71
CA GLU A 108 6.74 -9.54 -6.61
C GLU A 108 5.21 -9.66 -6.67
N ALA A 109 4.52 -8.57 -6.97
CA ALA A 109 3.07 -8.55 -7.19
C ALA A 109 2.66 -9.41 -8.38
N ASP A 110 3.40 -9.36 -9.49
CA ASP A 110 3.17 -10.18 -10.69
C ASP A 110 3.20 -11.68 -10.33
N ILE A 111 4.23 -12.13 -9.61
CA ILE A 111 4.35 -13.55 -9.22
C ILE A 111 3.23 -13.99 -8.27
N ARG A 112 2.74 -13.09 -7.40
CA ARG A 112 1.77 -13.43 -6.36
C ARG A 112 0.32 -13.34 -6.81
N CYS A 113 0.01 -12.41 -7.72
CA CYS A 113 -1.35 -12.01 -8.03
C CYS A 113 -1.79 -12.32 -9.48
N PHE A 114 -0.85 -12.56 -10.39
CA PHE A 114 -1.14 -12.82 -11.81
C PHE A 114 -0.77 -14.24 -12.21
#